data_AF-A0A7K1W3P1-F1
#
_entry.id   AF-A0A7K1W3P1-F1
#
_cell.length_a   1.000
_cell.length_b   1.000
_cell.length_c   1.000
_cell.angle_alpha   90.00
_cell.angle_beta   90.00
_cell.angle_gamma   90.00
#
_symmetry.space_group_name_H-M   'P 1'
#
loop_
_entity.id
_entity.type
_entity.pdbx_description
1 polymer ?
#
loop_
_entity_poly.entity_id
_entity_poly.type
_entity_poly.pdbx_seq_one_letter_code
_entity_poly.pdbx_strand_id
1 'polypeptide(L)'
;MRVLGVDPGLTRCGIGVVEGVAGRPLTMLGVGVVRTPAEAELGDRLVAIERGMEQWLDEHSPGYVAVERVFAQHNVRTVMGTAQASAVAMLCAARRGIPVALHTPSEVKAAVTGSGRAEKAQVGAMVTRLLRLDAPPRPADAADALALAICHIWRAPAQNRLQQAVAAHRTPAASRTQTTPGISRTPGAARTPGRAPASRTQATPRTPGASGTPATPSTPRTLKGPTA
;
A
#
# COMPACT_ATOMS: atom_id res chain seq x y z
N MET A 1 10.37 -14.46 -3.67
CA MET A 1 9.63 -13.20 -3.42
C MET A 1 10.13 -12.64 -2.11
N ARG A 2 10.48 -11.34 -2.06
CA ARG A 2 10.79 -10.63 -0.81
C ARG A 2 9.59 -9.81 -0.37
N VAL A 3 9.21 -9.94 0.89
CA VAL A 3 8.07 -9.24 1.46
C VAL A 3 8.50 -8.54 2.73
N LEU A 4 8.20 -7.24 2.81
CA LEU A 4 8.30 -6.47 4.04
C LEU A 4 6.96 -6.53 4.78
N GLY A 5 6.91 -7.21 5.92
CA GLY A 5 5.78 -7.19 6.83
C GLY A 5 5.85 -5.98 7.77
N VAL A 6 4.71 -5.35 8.03
CA VAL A 6 4.57 -4.15 8.86
C VAL A 6 3.44 -4.34 9.85
N ASP A 7 3.79 -4.41 11.14
CA ASP A 7 2.85 -4.32 12.27
C ASP A 7 2.84 -2.87 12.78
N PRO A 8 1.88 -2.05 12.32
CA PRO A 8 1.93 -0.60 12.45
C PRO A 8 1.57 -0.17 13.87
N GLY A 9 2.30 0.82 14.39
CA GLY A 9 1.98 1.45 15.65
C GLY A 9 2.73 2.75 15.82
N LEU A 10 2.08 3.74 16.43
CA LEU A 10 2.64 5.08 16.52
C LEU A 10 3.90 5.08 17.40
N THR A 11 3.90 4.38 18.54
CA THR A 11 5.05 4.29 19.45
C THR A 11 6.06 3.22 19.01
N ARG A 12 5.55 2.11 18.47
CA ARG A 12 6.33 0.95 18.02
C ARG A 12 5.73 0.45 16.72
N CYS A 13 6.47 0.57 15.63
CA CYS A 13 6.10 0.02 14.33
C CYS A 13 7.04 -1.17 14.04
N GLY A 14 6.52 -2.38 14.15
CA GLY A 14 7.27 -3.61 13.89
C GLY A 14 7.45 -3.82 12.40
N ILE A 15 8.66 -4.18 11.98
CA ILE A 15 9.01 -4.38 10.58
C ILE A 15 9.91 -5.61 10.43
N GLY A 16 9.66 -6.40 9.38
CA GLY A 16 10.42 -7.62 9.13
C GLY A 16 10.37 -8.04 7.68
N VAL A 17 11.50 -8.52 7.17
CA VAL A 17 11.64 -8.93 5.77
C VAL A 17 11.85 -10.42 5.69
N VAL A 18 10.99 -11.09 4.92
CA VAL A 18 11.09 -12.52 4.63
C VAL A 18 11.21 -12.73 3.13
N GLU A 19 12.12 -13.62 2.75
CA GLU A 19 12.27 -14.10 1.39
C GLU A 19 11.80 -15.55 1.27
N GLY A 20 11.06 -15.84 0.20
CA GLY A 20 10.74 -17.21 -0.16
C GLY A 20 9.62 -17.33 -1.18
N VAL A 21 9.10 -18.55 -1.30
CA VAL A 21 7.93 -18.91 -2.09
C VAL A 21 7.10 -19.94 -1.33
N ALA A 22 5.79 -19.99 -1.57
CA ALA A 22 4.93 -20.98 -0.94
C ALA A 22 5.42 -22.41 -1.21
N GLY A 23 5.36 -23.27 -0.17
CA GLY A 23 5.80 -24.67 -0.24
C GLY A 23 7.31 -24.89 -0.21
N ARG A 24 8.13 -23.83 -0.06
CA ARG A 24 9.58 -23.93 0.13
C ARG A 24 10.02 -23.29 1.45
N PRO A 25 11.23 -23.60 1.94
CA PRO A 25 11.78 -22.92 3.12
C PRO A 25 11.80 -21.41 2.93
N LEU A 26 11.53 -20.69 4.03
CA LEU A 26 11.55 -19.23 4.08
C LEU A 26 12.84 -18.78 4.79
N THR A 27 13.29 -17.57 4.46
CA THR A 27 14.49 -16.96 5.05
C THR A 27 14.16 -15.58 5.59
N MET A 28 14.52 -15.33 6.84
CA MET A 28 14.47 -13.97 7.42
C MET A 28 15.69 -13.19 6.92
N LEU A 29 15.45 -12.05 6.27
CA LEU A 29 16.53 -11.14 5.85
C LEU A 29 16.84 -10.10 6.92
N GLY A 30 15.82 -9.66 7.67
CA GLY A 30 15.97 -8.69 8.74
C GLY A 30 14.69 -8.52 9.54
N VAL A 31 14.82 -8.06 10.78
CA VAL A 31 13.68 -7.66 11.62
C VAL A 31 14.06 -6.53 12.57
N GLY A 32 13.12 -5.63 12.84
CA GLY A 32 13.34 -4.45 13.64
C GLY A 32 12.06 -3.78 14.11
N VAL A 33 12.21 -2.67 14.82
CA VAL A 33 11.09 -1.83 15.26
C VAL A 33 11.49 -0.37 15.11
N VAL A 34 10.69 0.40 14.39
CA VAL A 34 10.79 1.87 14.41
C VAL A 34 10.10 2.36 15.67
N ARG A 35 10.84 3.08 16.50
CA ARG A 35 10.36 3.60 17.79
C ARG A 35 10.21 5.10 17.71
N THR A 36 9.12 5.62 18.26
CA THR A 36 8.94 7.06 18.43
C THR A 36 8.63 7.37 19.90
N PRO A 37 9.13 8.50 20.45
CA PRO A 37 8.78 8.94 21.79
C PRO A 37 7.27 9.20 21.89
N ALA A 38 6.64 8.80 23.00
CA ALA A 38 5.18 8.93 23.16
C ALA A 38 4.76 10.40 23.37
N GLU A 39 5.67 11.18 23.94
CA GLU A 39 5.58 12.60 24.28
C GLU A 39 5.89 13.54 23.11
N ALA A 40 6.41 13.02 22.00
CA ALA A 40 6.65 13.83 20.80
C ALA A 40 5.33 14.17 20.08
N GLU A 41 5.34 15.30 19.38
CA GLU A 41 4.19 15.74 18.56
C GLU A 41 3.87 14.71 17.46
N LEU A 42 2.58 14.56 17.15
CA LEU A 42 2.10 13.53 16.21
C LEU A 42 2.82 13.62 14.86
N GLY A 43 3.01 14.82 14.32
CA GLY A 43 3.69 15.04 13.05
C GLY A 43 5.12 14.49 13.05
N ASP A 44 5.89 14.78 14.08
CA ASP A 44 7.28 14.32 14.22
C ASP A 44 7.35 12.79 14.32
N ARG A 45 6.38 12.18 15.01
CA ARG A 45 6.28 10.72 15.12
C ARG A 45 5.98 10.08 13.77
N LEU A 46 5.10 10.67 12.96
CA LEU A 46 4.81 10.17 11.61
C LEU A 46 6.02 10.32 10.67
N VAL A 47 6.76 11.43 10.76
CA VAL A 47 8.02 11.62 10.01
C VAL A 47 9.09 10.61 10.43
N ALA A 48 9.19 10.29 11.72
CA ALA A 48 10.12 9.26 12.19
C ALA A 48 9.74 7.86 11.65
N ILE A 49 8.45 7.53 11.59
CA ILE A 49 7.95 6.28 10.98
C ILE A 49 8.28 6.26 9.49
N GLU A 50 8.00 7.34 8.75
CA GLU A 50 8.33 7.46 7.32
C GLU A 50 9.82 7.18 7.09
N ARG A 51 10.72 7.87 7.80
CA ARG A 51 12.17 7.68 7.66
C ARG A 51 12.60 6.24 7.91
N GLY A 52 12.07 5.62 8.96
CA GLY A 52 12.33 4.22 9.26
C GLY A 52 11.81 3.28 8.17
N MET A 53 10.63 3.55 7.61
CA MET A 53 10.08 2.78 6.48
C MET A 53 10.95 2.93 5.22
N GLU A 54 11.32 4.16 4.85
CA GLU A 54 12.16 4.43 3.68
C GLU A 54 13.52 3.72 3.78
N GLN A 55 14.16 3.74 4.96
CA GLN A 55 15.41 2.99 5.20
C GLN A 55 15.26 1.49 4.88
N TRP A 56 14.19 0.86 5.36
CA TRP A 56 13.99 -0.57 5.15
C TRP A 56 13.62 -0.91 3.71
N LEU A 57 12.86 -0.03 3.05
CA LEU A 57 12.53 -0.15 1.64
C LEU A 57 13.79 -0.02 0.76
N ASP A 58 14.70 0.89 1.10
CA ASP A 58 16.00 1.03 0.42
C ASP A 58 16.89 -0.18 0.63
N GLU A 59 17.11 -0.58 1.89
CA GLU A 59 18.04 -1.65 2.26
C GLU A 59 17.64 -3.01 1.67
N HIS A 60 16.35 -3.35 1.70
CA HIS A 60 15.90 -4.70 1.36
C HIS A 60 15.25 -4.81 -0.02
N SER A 61 14.87 -3.69 -0.64
CA SER A 61 14.19 -3.64 -1.94
C SER A 61 13.07 -4.70 -2.08
N PRO A 62 12.06 -4.71 -1.19
CA PRO A 62 11.03 -5.73 -1.19
C PRO A 62 10.14 -5.62 -2.44
N GLY A 63 9.64 -6.76 -2.92
CA GLY A 63 8.69 -6.78 -4.03
C GLY A 63 7.24 -6.51 -3.61
N TYR A 64 6.94 -6.65 -2.32
CA TYR A 64 5.63 -6.43 -1.71
C TYR A 64 5.76 -5.90 -0.29
N VAL A 65 4.78 -5.11 0.14
CA VAL A 65 4.60 -4.72 1.54
C VAL A 65 3.30 -5.31 2.08
N ALA A 66 3.40 -6.05 3.19
CA ALA A 66 2.26 -6.67 3.87
C ALA A 66 1.99 -5.92 5.18
N VAL A 67 0.86 -5.23 5.28
CA VAL A 67 0.51 -4.41 6.46
C VAL A 67 -0.64 -5.08 7.20
N GLU A 68 -0.60 -5.08 8.53
CA GLU A 68 -1.76 -5.51 9.32
C GLU A 68 -2.97 -4.59 9.06
N ARG A 69 -4.13 -5.20 8.84
CA ARG A 69 -5.40 -4.49 8.69
C ARG A 69 -5.88 -4.03 10.07
N VAL A 70 -6.07 -2.72 10.21
CA VAL A 70 -6.58 -2.11 11.45
C VAL A 70 -8.08 -2.36 11.59
N PHE A 71 -8.51 -2.77 12.79
CA PHE A 71 -9.93 -2.95 13.16
C PHE A 71 -10.29 -2.06 14.34
N ALA A 72 -11.38 -1.30 14.22
CA ALA A 72 -11.99 -0.59 15.34
C ALA A 72 -13.10 -1.46 15.95
N GLN A 73 -12.85 -2.09 17.10
CA GLN A 73 -13.93 -2.76 17.84
C GLN A 73 -14.23 -2.08 19.18
N HIS A 74 -13.23 -1.68 19.98
CA HIS A 74 -13.50 -1.17 21.34
C HIS A 74 -12.59 -0.02 21.82
N ASN A 75 -11.57 0.40 21.06
CA ASN A 75 -10.62 1.42 21.53
C ASN A 75 -10.21 2.41 20.43
N VAL A 76 -11.10 3.36 20.14
CA VAL A 76 -10.99 4.32 19.01
C VAL A 76 -9.72 5.17 19.11
N ARG A 77 -9.29 5.54 20.33
CA ARG A 77 -8.12 6.41 20.54
C ARG A 77 -6.81 5.78 20.09
N THR A 78 -6.59 4.50 20.41
CA THR A 78 -5.34 3.81 20.01
C THR A 78 -5.37 3.39 18.55
N VAL A 79 -6.55 2.99 18.06
CA VAL A 79 -6.77 2.63 16.65
C VAL A 79 -6.40 3.76 15.69
N MET A 80 -6.68 5.02 16.05
CA MET A 80 -6.35 6.15 15.17
C MET A 80 -4.85 6.26 14.93
N GLY A 81 -4.03 6.13 15.99
CA GLY A 81 -2.57 6.17 15.87
C GLY A 81 -2.01 5.02 15.04
N THR A 82 -2.55 3.81 15.22
CA THR A 82 -2.22 2.64 14.38
C THR A 82 -2.59 2.90 12.92
N ALA A 83 -3.80 3.40 12.63
CA ALA A 83 -4.25 3.68 11.27
C ALA A 83 -3.39 4.76 10.58
N GLN A 84 -2.98 5.80 11.31
CA GLN A 84 -2.06 6.82 10.80
C GLN A 84 -0.68 6.22 10.48
N ALA A 85 -0.12 5.38 11.35
CA ALA A 85 1.12 4.67 11.08
C ALA A 85 1.01 3.71 9.87
N SER A 86 -0.12 2.98 9.75
CA SER A 86 -0.41 2.17 8.57
C SER A 86 -0.40 3.01 7.30
N ALA A 87 -1.07 4.16 7.30
CA ALA A 87 -1.14 5.04 6.14
C ALA A 87 0.24 5.52 5.68
N VAL A 88 1.16 5.85 6.62
CA VAL A 88 2.54 6.20 6.29
C VAL A 88 3.27 5.03 5.61
N ALA A 89 3.18 3.82 6.15
CA ALA A 89 3.82 2.64 5.55
C ALA A 89 3.27 2.35 4.14
N MET A 90 1.96 2.46 3.96
CA MET A 90 1.29 2.29 2.67
C MET A 90 1.73 3.36 1.66
N LEU A 91 1.83 4.62 2.09
CA LEU A 91 2.27 5.74 1.25
C LEU A 91 3.71 5.56 0.78
N CYS A 92 4.64 5.19 1.68
CA CYS A 92 6.05 4.95 1.33
C CYS A 92 6.18 3.86 0.25
N ALA A 93 5.45 2.74 0.42
CA ALA A 93 5.43 1.66 -0.55
C ALA A 93 4.83 2.11 -1.91
N ALA A 94 3.69 2.80 -1.88
CA ALA A 94 2.99 3.25 -3.08
C ALA A 94 3.81 4.26 -3.90
N ARG A 95 4.55 5.17 -3.25
CA ARG A 95 5.46 6.12 -3.93
C ARG A 95 6.56 5.43 -4.73
N ARG A 96 6.94 4.22 -4.33
CA ARG A 96 7.95 3.39 -5.01
C ARG A 96 7.33 2.40 -6.02
N GLY A 97 6.01 2.43 -6.20
CA GLY A 97 5.31 1.45 -7.04
C GLY A 97 5.29 0.04 -6.45
N ILE A 98 5.58 -0.11 -5.14
CA ILE A 98 5.59 -1.41 -4.48
C ILE A 98 4.15 -1.76 -4.06
N PRO A 99 3.60 -2.89 -4.51
CA PRO A 99 2.26 -3.30 -4.15
C PRO A 99 2.11 -3.56 -2.65
N VAL A 100 0.98 -3.10 -2.09
CA VAL A 100 0.63 -3.26 -0.68
C VAL A 100 -0.52 -4.26 -0.53
N ALA A 101 -0.40 -5.20 0.41
CA ALA A 101 -1.45 -6.11 0.80
C ALA A 101 -1.82 -5.92 2.28
N LEU A 102 -3.12 -5.92 2.57
CA LEU A 102 -3.64 -5.84 3.94
C LEU A 102 -4.11 -7.22 4.42
N HIS A 103 -3.63 -7.65 5.58
CA HIS A 103 -4.03 -8.92 6.20
C HIS A 103 -4.64 -8.72 7.57
N THR A 104 -5.72 -9.43 7.88
CA THR A 104 -6.30 -9.42 9.22
C THR A 104 -5.45 -10.23 10.21
N PRO A 105 -5.51 -9.94 11.51
CA PRO A 105 -4.88 -10.78 12.53
C PRO A 105 -5.29 -12.26 12.42
N SER A 106 -6.57 -12.53 12.15
CA SER A 106 -7.07 -13.90 11.98
C SER A 106 -6.49 -14.60 10.74
N GLU A 107 -6.27 -13.88 9.64
CA GLU A 107 -5.61 -14.43 8.44
C GLU A 107 -4.15 -14.76 8.72
N VAL A 108 -3.43 -13.88 9.43
CA VAL A 108 -2.03 -14.10 9.83
C VAL A 108 -1.94 -15.34 10.72
N LYS A 109 -2.76 -15.39 11.78
CA LYS A 109 -2.84 -16.53 12.69
C LYS A 109 -3.15 -17.83 11.95
N ALA A 110 -4.16 -17.83 11.07
CA ALA A 110 -4.53 -19.00 10.28
C ALA A 110 -3.41 -19.45 9.33
N ALA A 111 -2.74 -18.51 8.67
CA ALA A 111 -1.65 -18.83 7.75
C ALA A 111 -0.46 -19.48 8.49
N VAL A 112 -0.06 -18.92 9.64
CA VAL A 112 1.14 -19.33 10.36
C VAL A 112 0.92 -20.56 11.24
N THR A 113 -0.26 -20.70 11.85
CA THR A 113 -0.52 -21.73 12.87
C THR A 113 -1.56 -22.77 12.44
N GLY A 114 -2.27 -22.54 11.33
CA GLY A 114 -3.43 -23.34 10.93
C GLY A 114 -4.75 -22.94 11.62
N SER A 115 -4.72 -22.03 12.61
CA SER A 115 -5.91 -21.56 13.32
C SER A 115 -5.97 -20.04 13.39
N GLY A 116 -7.08 -19.44 12.93
CA GLY A 116 -7.32 -18.00 13.06
C GLY A 116 -7.53 -17.53 14.51
N ARG A 117 -7.69 -18.45 15.45
CA ARG A 117 -7.90 -18.19 16.88
C ARG A 117 -6.65 -18.42 17.73
N ALA A 118 -5.50 -18.68 17.11
CA ALA A 118 -4.26 -18.95 17.85
C ALA A 118 -3.82 -17.78 18.74
N GLU A 119 -3.17 -18.12 19.85
CA GLU A 119 -2.60 -17.15 20.78
C GLU A 119 -1.30 -16.56 20.25
N LYS A 120 -0.96 -15.33 20.69
CA LYS A 120 0.25 -14.61 20.22
C LYS A 120 1.53 -15.43 20.44
N ALA A 121 1.63 -16.12 21.57
CA ALA A 121 2.77 -17.01 21.86
C ALA A 121 2.90 -18.17 20.86
N GLN A 122 1.78 -18.74 20.40
CA GLN A 122 1.78 -19.81 19.40
C GLN A 122 2.24 -19.28 18.04
N VAL A 123 1.82 -18.07 17.66
CA VAL A 123 2.30 -17.41 16.44
C VAL A 123 3.82 -17.22 16.51
N GLY A 124 4.35 -16.68 17.61
CA GLY A 124 5.79 -16.49 17.78
C GLY A 124 6.61 -17.79 17.72
N ALA A 125 6.13 -18.86 18.36
CA ALA A 125 6.77 -20.18 18.28
C ALA A 125 6.78 -20.73 16.84
N MET A 126 5.67 -20.57 16.12
CA MET A 126 5.58 -20.98 14.73
C MET A 126 6.48 -20.15 13.81
N VAL A 127 6.53 -18.83 13.97
CA VAL A 127 7.46 -17.97 13.21
C VAL A 127 8.91 -18.43 13.38
N THR A 128 9.31 -18.70 14.63
CA THR A 128 10.65 -19.21 14.97
C THR A 128 10.94 -20.52 14.23
N ARG A 129 10.01 -21.47 14.28
CA ARG A 129 10.13 -22.77 13.60
C ARG A 129 10.18 -22.64 12.07
N LEU A 130 9.30 -21.83 11.49
CA LEU A 130 9.14 -21.67 10.04
C LEU A 130 10.34 -21.00 9.39
N LEU A 131 10.95 -20.05 10.11
CA LEU A 131 12.17 -19.35 9.69
C LEU A 131 13.45 -20.05 10.15
N ARG A 132 13.34 -21.19 10.86
CA ARG A 132 14.46 -22.00 11.37
C ARG A 132 15.43 -21.18 12.22
N LEU A 133 14.88 -20.34 13.09
CA LEU A 133 15.67 -19.52 14.01
C LEU A 133 16.02 -20.33 15.26
N ASP A 134 17.23 -20.15 15.78
CA ASP A 134 17.69 -20.81 17.01
C ASP A 134 16.93 -20.33 18.26
N ALA A 135 16.40 -19.11 18.21
CA ALA A 135 15.64 -18.49 19.29
C ALA A 135 14.51 -17.61 18.74
N PRO A 136 13.49 -17.28 19.56
CA PRO A 136 12.44 -16.37 19.16
C PRO A 136 12.97 -15.03 18.65
N PRO A 137 12.39 -14.47 17.56
CA PRO A 137 12.86 -13.22 17.00
C PRO A 137 12.69 -12.09 18.02
N ARG A 138 13.71 -11.21 18.08
CA ARG A 138 13.72 -10.04 18.97
C ARG A 138 13.75 -8.77 18.13
N PRO A 139 13.13 -7.67 18.60
CA PRO A 139 12.39 -7.49 19.86
C PRO A 139 10.98 -8.14 19.82
N ALA A 140 10.20 -8.07 20.91
CA ALA A 140 8.93 -8.82 21.05
C ALA A 140 7.89 -8.63 19.90
N ASP A 141 7.91 -7.50 19.18
CA ASP A 141 6.99 -7.23 18.04
C ASP A 141 7.56 -7.71 16.69
N ALA A 142 8.79 -8.22 16.68
CA ALA A 142 9.45 -8.79 15.51
C ALA A 142 8.66 -9.97 14.92
N ALA A 143 8.08 -10.79 15.81
CA ALA A 143 7.32 -11.96 15.40
C ALA A 143 6.08 -11.61 14.58
N ASP A 144 5.38 -10.51 14.90
CA ASP A 144 4.14 -10.12 14.22
C ASP A 144 4.42 -9.62 12.80
N ALA A 145 5.46 -8.78 12.65
CA ALA A 145 5.92 -8.32 11.34
C ALA A 145 6.40 -9.48 10.44
N LEU A 146 7.16 -10.43 10.99
CA LEU A 146 7.58 -11.62 10.26
C LEU A 146 6.38 -12.52 9.90
N ALA A 147 5.41 -12.68 10.80
CA ALA A 147 4.20 -13.43 10.55
C ALA A 147 3.37 -12.84 9.40
N LEU A 148 3.28 -11.50 9.30
CA LEU A 148 2.63 -10.81 8.19
C LEU A 148 3.31 -11.08 6.85
N ALA A 149 4.64 -11.03 6.82
CA ALA A 149 5.41 -11.34 5.62
C ALA A 149 5.19 -12.81 5.18
N ILE A 150 5.26 -13.76 6.11
CA ILE A 150 4.99 -15.18 5.86
C ILE A 150 3.55 -15.38 5.34
N CYS A 151 2.57 -14.75 6.00
CA CYS A 151 1.17 -14.80 5.62
C CYS A 151 0.98 -14.37 4.16
N HIS A 152 1.60 -13.26 3.75
CA HIS A 152 1.54 -12.81 2.37
C HIS A 152 2.20 -13.80 1.40
N ILE A 153 3.41 -14.29 1.68
CA ILE A 153 4.13 -15.23 0.80
C ILE A 153 3.27 -16.48 0.52
N TRP A 154 2.55 -16.98 1.52
CA TRP A 154 1.73 -18.17 1.38
C TRP A 154 0.34 -17.93 0.78
N ARG A 155 -0.27 -16.76 1.01
CA ARG A 155 -1.60 -16.44 0.47
C ARG A 155 -1.56 -15.83 -0.93
N ALA A 156 -0.51 -15.10 -1.29
CA ALA A 156 -0.41 -14.38 -2.56
C ALA A 156 -0.60 -15.29 -3.79
N PRO A 157 -0.01 -16.50 -3.89
CA PRO A 157 -0.21 -17.36 -5.06
C PRO A 157 -1.66 -17.83 -5.23
N ALA A 158 -2.40 -18.05 -4.14
CA ALA A 158 -3.81 -18.43 -4.21
C ALA A 158 -4.69 -17.24 -4.60
N GLN A 159 -4.43 -16.07 -4.01
CA GLN A 159 -5.14 -14.83 -4.31
C GLN A 159 -4.92 -14.38 -5.77
N ASN A 160 -3.69 -14.46 -6.27
CA ASN A 160 -3.37 -14.12 -7.65
C ASN A 160 -4.10 -15.04 -8.65
N ARG A 161 -4.13 -16.35 -8.40
CA ARG A 161 -4.89 -17.30 -9.24
C ARG A 161 -6.38 -16.98 -9.27
N LEU A 162 -6.97 -16.67 -8.10
CA LEU A 162 -8.38 -16.29 -8.01
C LEU A 162 -8.66 -14.98 -8.76
N GLN A 163 -7.80 -13.96 -8.58
CA GLN A 163 -7.93 -12.68 -9.28
C GLN A 163 -7.82 -12.83 -10.79
N GLN A 164 -6.88 -13.64 -11.28
CA GLN A 164 -6.73 -13.94 -12.70
C GLN A 164 -7.95 -14.66 -13.27
N ALA A 165 -8.51 -15.64 -12.54
CA ALA A 165 -9.74 -16.32 -12.93
C ALA A 165 -10.93 -15.34 -12.99
N VAL A 166 -11.10 -14.48 -11.98
CA VAL A 166 -12.15 -13.44 -11.96
C VAL A 166 -11.97 -12.44 -13.11
N ALA A 167 -10.74 -12.01 -13.39
CA ALA A 167 -10.45 -11.11 -14.51
C ALA A 167 -10.74 -11.75 -15.87
N ALA A 168 -10.36 -13.02 -16.07
CA ALA A 168 -10.66 -13.77 -17.28
C ALA A 168 -12.18 -13.91 -17.51
N HIS A 169 -12.95 -14.12 -16.44
CA HIS A 169 -14.42 -14.17 -16.49
C HIS A 169 -15.10 -12.78 -16.58
N ARG A 170 -14.37 -11.69 -16.32
CA ARG A 170 -14.86 -10.30 -16.44
C ARG A 170 -14.65 -9.70 -17.83
N THR A 171 -14.10 -10.44 -18.80
CA THR A 171 -14.02 -9.99 -20.19
C THR A 171 -15.44 -9.66 -20.69
N PRO A 172 -15.74 -8.40 -21.08
CA PRO A 172 -17.07 -8.06 -21.58
C PRO A 172 -17.34 -8.84 -22.86
N ALA A 173 -18.58 -9.31 -23.02
CA ALA A 173 -19.08 -9.82 -24.28
C ALA A 173 -19.08 -8.69 -25.33
N ALA A 174 -17.92 -8.41 -25.93
CA ALA A 174 -17.82 -7.57 -27.12
C ALA A 174 -18.10 -8.43 -28.35
N SER A 175 -19.05 -7.96 -29.17
CA SER A 175 -19.44 -8.44 -30.50
C SER A 175 -20.01 -9.86 -30.61
N ARG A 176 -21.26 -10.05 -30.18
CA ARG A 176 -22.22 -10.76 -31.05
C ARG A 176 -22.90 -9.71 -31.93
N THR A 177 -22.25 -9.34 -33.02
CA THR A 177 -22.92 -8.69 -34.16
C THR A 177 -24.05 -9.59 -34.60
N GLN A 178 -25.29 -9.18 -34.34
CA GLN A 178 -26.47 -9.76 -34.98
C GLN A 178 -26.36 -9.47 -36.47
N THR A 179 -25.93 -10.46 -37.25
CA THR A 179 -26.19 -10.50 -38.68
C THR A 179 -27.68 -10.77 -38.88
N THR A 180 -28.45 -9.71 -39.09
CA THR A 180 -29.83 -9.80 -39.58
C THR A 180 -29.81 -10.30 -41.03
N PRO A 181 -30.52 -11.39 -41.40
CA PRO A 181 -30.67 -11.76 -42.81
C PRO A 181 -31.55 -10.72 -43.51
N GLY A 182 -31.01 -10.10 -44.56
CA GLY A 182 -31.69 -9.09 -45.36
C GLY A 182 -32.90 -9.67 -46.10
N ILE A 183 -34.06 -9.04 -45.93
CA ILE A 183 -35.19 -9.20 -46.84
C ILE A 183 -35.02 -8.16 -47.94
N SER A 184 -34.83 -8.68 -49.16
CA SER A 184 -34.80 -7.98 -50.43
C SER A 184 -36.06 -7.15 -50.67
N ARG A 185 -35.90 -5.84 -50.90
CA ARG A 185 -36.93 -5.01 -51.55
C ARG A 185 -36.31 -4.19 -52.70
N THR A 186 -36.99 -4.30 -53.83
CA THR A 186 -36.76 -3.84 -55.20
C THR A 186 -36.50 -2.33 -55.32
N PRO A 187 -35.72 -1.85 -56.32
CA PRO A 187 -35.39 -0.43 -56.46
C PRO A 187 -36.43 0.35 -57.26
N GLY A 188 -36.75 1.57 -56.81
CA GLY A 188 -37.65 2.50 -57.50
C GLY A 188 -37.24 3.97 -57.30
N ALA A 189 -36.63 4.53 -58.35
CA ALA A 189 -36.65 5.92 -58.83
C ALA A 189 -36.33 7.13 -57.91
N ALA A 190 -35.18 7.73 -58.20
CA ALA A 190 -34.95 9.15 -58.56
C ALA A 190 -35.42 10.31 -57.64
N ARG A 191 -34.45 11.12 -57.16
CA ARG A 191 -34.17 12.51 -57.61
C ARG A 191 -33.15 13.24 -56.73
N THR A 192 -32.34 14.05 -57.40
CA THR A 192 -31.21 14.89 -56.94
C THR A 192 -31.69 16.31 -56.49
N PRO A 193 -30.80 17.29 -56.14
CA PRO A 193 -30.44 17.73 -54.80
C PRO A 193 -30.94 19.15 -54.45
N GLY A 194 -30.78 19.59 -53.18
CA GLY A 194 -31.16 20.94 -52.75
C GLY A 194 -30.30 21.52 -51.61
N ARG A 195 -29.23 22.23 -52.01
CA ARG A 195 -28.78 23.56 -51.54
C ARG A 195 -28.71 23.90 -50.03
N ALA A 196 -27.50 24.28 -49.60
CA ALA A 196 -27.11 25.11 -48.43
C ALA A 196 -27.77 26.53 -48.47
N PRO A 197 -27.60 27.51 -47.52
CA PRO A 197 -26.45 27.70 -46.62
C PRO A 197 -26.65 28.42 -45.25
N ALA A 198 -25.55 28.48 -44.48
CA ALA A 198 -24.99 29.58 -43.66
C ALA A 198 -25.82 30.39 -42.63
N SER A 199 -25.28 30.52 -41.41
CA SER A 199 -24.76 31.79 -40.82
C SER A 199 -24.37 31.56 -39.34
N ARG A 200 -23.12 31.86 -38.93
CA ARG A 200 -22.61 33.12 -38.34
C ARG A 200 -23.20 33.33 -36.92
N THR A 201 -22.45 33.52 -35.82
CA THR A 201 -21.49 34.62 -35.59
C THR A 201 -20.70 34.41 -34.27
N GLN A 202 -19.52 35.03 -34.27
CA GLN A 202 -18.46 35.24 -33.28
C GLN A 202 -18.88 35.69 -31.86
N ALA A 203 -18.02 35.45 -30.85
CA ALA A 203 -17.11 36.48 -30.28
C ALA A 203 -16.46 36.04 -28.94
N THR A 204 -15.13 36.19 -28.86
CA THR A 204 -14.33 36.38 -27.63
C THR A 204 -13.99 37.90 -27.54
N PRO A 205 -13.10 38.44 -26.68
CA PRO A 205 -12.42 37.99 -25.45
C PRO A 205 -12.45 39.06 -24.30
N ARG A 206 -11.77 38.82 -23.15
CA ARG A 206 -10.77 39.73 -22.50
C ARG A 206 -10.41 39.32 -21.05
N THR A 207 -9.11 39.21 -20.80
CA THR A 207 -8.36 39.39 -19.51
C THR A 207 -7.94 40.89 -19.39
N PRO A 208 -7.37 41.48 -18.29
CA PRO A 208 -6.11 41.06 -17.63
C PRO A 208 -5.81 41.48 -16.13
N GLY A 209 -4.68 40.99 -15.58
CA GLY A 209 -3.77 41.64 -14.57
C GLY A 209 -4.12 41.46 -13.08
N ALA A 210 -3.21 41.41 -12.09
CA ALA A 210 -1.80 41.83 -11.95
C ALA A 210 -1.11 41.16 -10.73
N SER A 211 0.11 40.62 -10.85
CA SER A 211 1.40 41.03 -10.22
C SER A 211 1.47 41.35 -8.71
N GLY A 212 2.33 40.61 -7.98
CA GLY A 212 2.85 40.94 -6.64
C GLY A 212 4.10 40.12 -6.27
N THR A 213 5.20 40.83 -6.02
CA THR A 213 6.64 40.46 -5.90
C THR A 213 7.01 39.77 -4.56
N PRO A 214 8.15 39.05 -4.42
CA PRO A 214 8.50 38.31 -3.19
C PRO A 214 9.29 39.16 -2.17
N ALA A 215 9.19 38.81 -0.89
CA ALA A 215 9.96 39.44 0.20
C ALA A 215 10.65 38.40 1.10
N THR A 216 11.98 38.39 1.06
CA THR A 216 12.95 38.08 2.15
C THR A 216 14.12 39.05 1.91
N PRO A 217 14.96 39.45 2.90
CA PRO A 217 15.44 38.67 4.06
C PRO A 217 15.56 39.44 5.39
N SER A 218 15.76 38.74 6.51
CA SER A 218 16.56 39.29 7.64
C SER A 218 17.07 38.18 8.56
N THR A 219 18.39 38.05 8.59
CA THR A 219 19.16 37.44 9.68
C THR A 219 19.61 38.57 10.60
N PRO A 220 19.71 38.33 11.93
CA PRO A 220 20.89 38.87 12.59
C PRO A 220 21.58 37.86 13.53
N ARG A 221 22.90 37.84 13.36
CA ARG A 221 23.92 37.83 14.42
C ARG A 221 24.04 36.60 15.34
N THR A 222 25.08 35.85 15.02
CA THR A 222 26.07 35.26 15.93
C THR A 222 26.31 36.10 17.19
N LEU A 223 26.15 35.49 18.37
CA LEU A 223 26.97 35.81 19.55
C LEU A 223 27.79 34.57 19.90
N LYS A 224 29.09 34.67 19.62
CA LYS A 224 30.14 33.85 20.22
C LYS A 224 30.53 34.47 21.56
N GLY A 225 30.71 33.61 22.56
CA GLY A 225 31.70 33.77 23.63
C GLY A 225 31.15 33.71 25.06
N PRO A 226 31.97 33.32 26.05
CA PRO A 226 33.01 32.29 26.02
C PRO A 226 32.87 31.27 27.16
N THR A 227 33.62 30.18 27.05
CA THR A 227 34.02 29.25 28.10
C THR A 227 34.60 29.94 29.34
N ALA A 228 34.07 29.60 30.50
CA ALA A 228 34.76 29.28 31.75
C ALA A 228 33.78 28.51 32.65
#